data_AF-A0A261Q822-F1
#
_entry.id   AF-A0A261Q822-F1
#
_cell.length_a   1.000
_cell.length_b   1.000
_cell.length_c   1.000
_cell.angle_alpha   90.00
_cell.angle_beta   90.00
_cell.angle_gamma   90.00
#
_symmetry.space_group_name_H-M   'P 1'
#
loop_
_entity.id
_entity.type
_entity.pdbx_description
1 polymer ?
#
loop_
_entity_poly.entity_id
_entity_poly.type
_entity_poly.pdbx_seq_one_letter_code
_entity_poly.pdbx_strand_id
1 'polypeptide(L)'
;MSGNVIKSDRYLLTSKAWDYLRGGGNRVQYEYNTGEKSKQHRQIRWYRVRKGDTLYDIAHRSGVSVSQLKRLNGLRNSNLSIGKKLRVK
;
A
#
# COMPACT_ATOMS: atom_id res chain seq x y z
N MET A 1 -0.88 21.42 35.07
CA MET A 1 -1.10 22.28 33.90
C MET A 1 -1.34 21.40 32.69
N SER A 2 -2.49 21.58 32.03
CA SER A 2 -2.98 20.75 30.93
C SER A 2 -2.11 20.95 29.69
N GLY A 3 -1.48 19.88 29.18
CA GLY A 3 -0.66 19.92 27.97
C GLY A 3 -1.48 19.48 26.76
N ASN A 4 -1.61 20.34 25.76
CA ASN A 4 -2.30 20.06 24.50
C ASN A 4 -1.79 18.76 23.85
N VAL A 5 -2.69 17.79 23.68
CA VAL A 5 -2.45 16.62 22.83
C VAL A 5 -2.99 16.94 21.43
N ILE A 6 -2.11 17.37 20.53
CA ILE A 6 -2.45 17.45 19.10
C ILE A 6 -2.40 16.00 18.58
N LYS A 7 -3.56 15.40 18.33
CA LYS A 7 -3.65 14.16 17.55
C LYS A 7 -3.44 14.51 16.08
N SER A 8 -2.18 14.53 15.64
CA SER A 8 -1.86 14.58 14.22
C SER A 8 -1.71 13.16 13.69
N ASP A 9 -2.60 12.76 12.78
CA ASP A 9 -2.55 11.46 12.07
C ASP A 9 -1.30 11.29 11.17
N ARG A 10 -0.35 12.22 11.23
CA ARG A 10 0.99 12.08 10.69
C ARG A 10 1.97 12.80 11.62
N TYR A 11 2.99 12.07 12.04
CA TYR A 11 4.13 12.49 12.85
C TYR A 11 3.83 12.75 14.33
N LEU A 12 4.12 11.73 15.15
CA LEU A 12 4.25 11.88 16.60
C LEU A 12 5.52 12.70 16.87
N LEU A 13 5.39 13.99 17.15
CA LEU A 13 6.45 14.73 17.86
C LEU A 13 6.48 14.23 19.31
N THR A 14 7.08 13.06 19.50
CA THR A 14 7.30 12.50 20.83
C THR A 14 8.30 13.38 21.59
N SER A 15 8.15 13.41 22.90
CA SER A 15 8.77 14.33 23.87
C SER A 15 10.30 14.51 23.80
N LYS A 16 11.02 13.82 22.91
CA LYS A 16 12.44 14.02 22.58
C LYS A 16 12.70 15.14 21.57
N ALA A 17 11.72 15.51 20.73
CA ALA A 17 11.84 16.68 19.85
C ALA A 17 11.91 18.00 20.66
N TRP A 18 11.23 18.04 21.81
CA TRP A 18 11.27 19.14 22.77
C TRP A 18 12.64 19.31 23.45
N ASP A 19 13.42 18.24 23.59
CA ASP A 19 14.76 18.30 24.17
C ASP A 19 15.78 18.93 23.21
N TYR A 20 15.57 18.78 21.90
CA TYR A 20 16.42 19.37 20.86
C TYR A 20 16.31 20.90 20.82
N LEU A 21 15.13 21.45 21.11
CA LEU A 21 14.88 22.90 21.14
C LEU A 21 15.46 23.57 22.40
N ARG A 22 15.84 22.80 23.42
CA ARG A 22 16.49 23.29 24.66
C ARG A 22 18.02 23.14 24.66
N GLY A 23 18.63 22.76 23.54
CA GLY A 23 20.09 22.87 23.34
C GLY A 23 20.95 21.77 23.97
N GLY A 24 20.40 20.58 24.26
CA GLY A 24 21.17 19.45 24.80
C GLY A 24 21.84 18.61 23.69
N GLY A 25 23.07 18.94 23.31
CA GLY A 25 23.84 18.22 22.31
C GLY A 25 24.26 16.81 22.74
N ASN A 26 23.57 15.80 22.22
CA ASN A 26 24.10 14.43 22.11
C ASN A 26 23.47 13.76 20.88
N ARG A 27 24.29 13.34 19.92
CA ARG A 27 23.86 12.72 18.65
C ARG A 27 23.30 11.33 18.92
N VAL A 28 22.03 11.27 19.30
CA VAL A 28 21.24 10.03 19.31
C VAL A 28 20.63 9.89 17.93
N GLN A 29 21.06 8.88 17.17
CA GLN A 29 20.40 8.47 15.94
C GLN A 29 19.04 7.89 16.33
N TYR A 30 17.98 8.67 16.15
CA TYR A 30 16.63 8.24 16.51
C TYR A 30 16.13 7.20 15.50
N GLU A 31 16.32 5.94 15.85
CA GLU A 31 15.64 4.82 15.21
C GLU A 31 14.18 4.82 15.70
N TYR A 32 13.29 5.34 14.88
CA TYR A 32 11.85 5.24 15.11
C TYR A 32 11.43 3.81 14.75
N ASN A 33 11.35 2.95 15.77
CA ASN A 33 10.75 1.63 15.61
C ASN A 33 9.22 1.78 15.65
N THR A 34 8.66 2.43 14.62
CA THR A 34 7.22 2.41 14.41
C THR A 34 6.89 1.03 13.87
N GLY A 35 6.44 0.13 14.75
CA GLY A 35 5.99 -1.24 14.45
C GLY A 35 4.78 -1.34 13.51
N GLU A 36 4.57 -0.33 12.66
CA GLU A 36 3.76 -0.44 11.48
C GLU A 36 4.59 -1.16 10.43
N LYS A 37 4.42 -2.48 10.33
CA LYS A 37 4.72 -3.21 9.10
C LYS A 37 4.12 -2.37 7.98
N SER A 38 4.96 -1.67 7.23
CA SER A 38 4.53 -0.70 6.24
C SER A 38 3.43 -1.36 5.44
N LYS A 39 2.19 -0.86 5.56
CA LYS A 39 1.14 -1.19 4.59
C LYS A 39 1.66 -0.60 3.30
N GLN A 40 2.47 -1.41 2.61
CA GLN A 40 2.98 -1.17 1.28
C GLN A 40 1.79 -0.62 0.52
N HIS A 41 1.87 0.64 0.11
CA HIS A 41 0.80 1.32 -0.59
C HIS A 41 0.62 0.54 -1.89
N ARG A 42 -0.31 -0.43 -1.87
CA ARG A 42 -0.38 -1.48 -2.89
C ARG A 42 -0.81 -0.80 -4.17
N GLN A 43 0.17 -0.52 -5.03
CA GLN A 43 -0.07 0.17 -6.28
C GLN A 43 -1.00 -0.69 -7.12
N ILE A 44 -2.23 -0.22 -7.27
CA ILE A 44 -3.25 -0.92 -8.05
C ILE A 44 -2.83 -0.84 -9.51
N ARG A 45 -2.54 -2.00 -10.12
CA ARG A 45 -2.24 -2.09 -11.54
C ARG A 45 -3.47 -2.56 -12.31
N TRP A 46 -3.68 -1.96 -13.48
CA TRP A 46 -4.79 -2.26 -14.36
C TRP A 46 -4.30 -2.85 -15.68
N TYR A 47 -5.06 -3.80 -16.22
CA TYR A 47 -4.84 -4.41 -17.53
C TYR A 47 -6.10 -4.29 -18.37
N ARG A 48 -5.97 -3.95 -19.66
CA ARG A 48 -7.09 -3.88 -20.60
C ARG A 48 -7.11 -5.13 -21.47
N VAL A 49 -8.18 -5.91 -21.36
CA VAL A 49 -8.36 -7.17 -22.12
C VAL A 49 -8.32 -6.89 -23.62
N ARG A 50 -7.51 -7.65 -24.35
CA ARG A 50 -7.41 -7.60 -25.82
C ARG A 50 -8.08 -8.83 -26.44
N LYS A 51 -8.37 -8.77 -27.74
CA LYS A 51 -8.92 -9.91 -28.48
C LYS A 51 -7.92 -11.07 -28.44
N GLY A 52 -8.37 -12.25 -28.02
CA GLY A 52 -7.55 -13.45 -27.87
C GLY A 52 -6.89 -13.61 -26.49
N ASP A 53 -7.02 -12.64 -25.58
CA ASP A 53 -6.52 -12.81 -24.22
C ASP A 53 -7.37 -13.82 -23.43
N THR A 54 -6.70 -14.71 -22.69
CA THR A 54 -7.34 -15.56 -21.69
C THR A 54 -7.04 -15.07 -20.27
N LEU A 55 -7.85 -15.51 -19.29
CA LEU A 55 -7.54 -15.23 -17.88
C LEU A 55 -6.18 -15.77 -17.47
N TYR A 56 -5.77 -16.91 -18.05
CA TYR A 56 -4.48 -17.52 -17.79
C TYR A 56 -3.35 -16.61 -18.26
N ASP A 57 -3.40 -16.14 -19.51
CA ASP A 57 -2.35 -15.28 -20.07
C ASP A 57 -2.22 -13.96 -19.31
N ILE A 58 -3.33 -13.34 -18.95
CA ILE A 58 -3.33 -12.07 -18.20
C ILE A 58 -2.75 -12.28 -16.80
N ALA A 59 -3.15 -13.37 -16.12
CA ALA A 59 -2.68 -13.69 -14.79
C ALA A 59 -1.18 -14.00 -14.79
N HIS A 60 -0.73 -14.84 -15.73
CA HIS A 60 0.67 -15.20 -15.93
C HIS A 60 1.54 -13.96 -16.20
N ARG A 61 1.14 -13.12 -17.16
CA ARG A 61 1.84 -11.86 -17.49
C ARG A 61 1.91 -10.88 -16.34
N SER A 62 0.91 -10.89 -15.45
CA SER A 62 0.85 -9.99 -14.30
C SER A 62 1.48 -10.56 -13.03
N GLY A 63 1.94 -11.81 -13.05
CA GLY A 63 2.52 -12.48 -11.88
C GLY A 63 1.49 -12.77 -10.78
N VAL A 64 0.22 -12.97 -11.13
CA VAL A 64 -0.83 -13.38 -10.19
C VAL A 64 -1.44 -14.71 -10.61
N SER A 65 -2.04 -15.42 -9.68
CA SER A 65 -2.84 -16.60 -10.02
C SER A 65 -4.18 -16.20 -10.64
N VAL A 66 -4.76 -17.08 -11.46
CA VAL A 66 -6.11 -16.89 -12.02
C VAL A 66 -7.15 -16.70 -10.91
N SER A 67 -7.03 -17.44 -9.80
CA SER A 67 -7.93 -17.31 -8.66
C SER A 67 -7.82 -15.94 -7.97
N GLN A 68 -6.60 -15.40 -7.82
CA GLN A 68 -6.39 -14.03 -7.34
C GLN A 68 -6.97 -13.01 -8.32
N LEU A 69 -6.71 -13.16 -9.62
CA LEU A 69 -7.23 -12.27 -10.65
C LEU A 69 -8.77 -12.23 -10.63
N LYS A 70 -9.42 -13.39 -10.51
CA LYS A 70 -10.87 -13.50 -10.37
C LYS A 70 -11.37 -12.80 -9.12
N ARG A 71 -10.72 -13.02 -7.97
CA ARG A 71 -11.08 -12.40 -6.68
C ARG A 71 -10.95 -10.87 -6.72
N LEU A 72 -9.87 -10.35 -7.31
CA LEU A 72 -9.64 -8.90 -7.43
C LEU A 72 -10.71 -8.19 -8.27
N ASN A 73 -11.34 -8.92 -9.20
CA ASN A 73 -12.28 -8.39 -10.19
C ASN A 73 -13.72 -8.91 -10.02
N GLY A 74 -14.01 -9.68 -8.97
CA GLY A 74 -15.33 -10.27 -8.74
C GLY A 74 -15.80 -11.22 -9.84
N LEU A 75 -14.88 -11.86 -10.57
CA LEU A 75 -15.23 -12.72 -11.70
C LEU A 75 -15.65 -14.10 -11.18
N ARG A 76 -16.90 -14.50 -11.46
CA ARG A 76 -17.41 -15.84 -11.15
C ARG A 76 -16.94 -16.86 -12.20
N ASN A 77 -16.94 -16.45 -13.47
CA ASN A 77 -16.63 -17.29 -14.62
C ASN A 77 -15.37 -16.80 -15.36
N SER A 78 -14.96 -17.55 -16.38
CA SER A 78 -13.80 -17.23 -17.22
C SER A 78 -14.10 -16.30 -18.39
N ASN A 79 -15.33 -15.80 -18.49
CA ASN A 79 -15.75 -14.94 -19.59
C ASN A 79 -15.07 -13.56 -19.47
N LEU A 80 -14.26 -13.24 -20.47
CA LEU A 80 -13.59 -11.95 -20.61
C LEU A 80 -14.21 -11.16 -21.74
N SER A 81 -14.65 -9.93 -21.44
CA SER A 81 -15.10 -8.99 -22.45
C SER A 81 -13.90 -8.18 -22.95
N ILE A 82 -13.73 -8.11 -24.27
CA ILE A 82 -12.68 -7.30 -24.90
C ILE A 82 -12.85 -5.84 -24.47
N GLY A 83 -11.74 -5.19 -24.13
CA GLY A 83 -11.72 -3.81 -23.66
C GLY A 83 -12.00 -3.62 -22.17
N LYS A 84 -12.41 -4.66 -21.44
CA LYS A 84 -12.62 -4.61 -19.99
C LYS A 84 -11.30 -4.31 -19.25
N LYS A 85 -11.36 -3.46 -18.23
CA LYS A 85 -10.24 -3.21 -17.32
C LYS A 85 -10.27 -4.21 -16.16
N LEU A 86 -9.17 -4.90 -15.94
CA LEU A 86 -8.97 -5.83 -14.84
C LEU A 86 -7.89 -5.32 -13.89
N ARG A 87 -8.14 -5.45 -12.59
CA ARG A 87 -7.18 -5.24 -11.51
C ARG A 87 -6.24 -6.43 -11.43
N VAL A 88 -4.95 -6.20 -11.55
CA VAL A 88 -3.95 -7.27 -11.59
C VAL A 88 -2.93 -7.20 -10.45
N LYS A 89 -2.90 -6.13 -9.65
CA LYS A 89 -2.05 -6.03 -8.46
C LYS A 89 -2.67 -5.16 -7.37
#